data_AF-A0AAV1EJ27-F1
#
_entry.id   AF-A0AAV1EJ27-F1
#
_cell.length_a   1.000
_cell.length_b   1.000
_cell.length_c   1.000
_cell.angle_alpha   90.00
_cell.angle_beta   90.00
_cell.angle_gamma   90.00
#
_symmetry.space_group_name_H-M   'P 1'
#
loop_
_entity.id
_entity.type
_entity.pdbx_description
1 polymer ?
#
loop_
_entity_poly.entity_id
_entity_poly.type
_entity_poly.pdbx_seq_one_letter_code
_entity_poly.pdbx_strand_id
1 'polypeptide(L)'
;MFQSLTFWLLFPCLFELNEANTHQPRMVFSEKDIAMRRKHLPGNHAPVQILLGEDPDTVTVVGRNNLIPLSFKNSQQAVPRKVLWQDCSNPEDLMDCNYTITVVHKMEEANRVYLCGSNSRETHCCDTDLSQQSPVCRDSDKIANIRHTGNLIIKEGESSVLVESERNSDLYVTYSGSQQNAGIHKFGSNPVGPADHNKEQHYVGLLISRRQGNSLQDKVFAFYKEKNRDTGLTSSMWIPFVTQVCMADIGGPKKHLQFSWTSQMNAKLFCGDPDKKLHFSELVHVAAVEAERWQDTRVYALFRNEWGMSAVCVYTIKDIDNIFLKSPFKGPDSQEKRSRECIRDSKGISLDVLKMIEKNSEMEEWVRPVDNSHPILINRHNYTHIYVDSSHSRRADHHPVLFLSLHNGGIHKVMQNQSETFIIAEYRPFNHSAHNLRVILNPADRKLYANSRGELVQIDVSNCAQYGNHCQECVLARDPYCSWKWPHCTPETP
;
A
#
# COMPACT_ATOMS: atom_id res chain seq x y z
N MET A 1 -67.96 -21.05 0.40
CA MET A 1 -66.99 -21.48 1.42
C MET A 1 -65.62 -21.04 0.92
N PHE A 2 -64.90 -20.26 1.74
CA PHE A 2 -63.78 -19.39 1.37
C PHE A 2 -62.49 -20.11 0.95
N GLN A 3 -61.66 -19.33 0.25
CA GLN A 3 -60.33 -19.57 -0.35
C GLN A 3 -59.27 -20.21 0.57
N SER A 4 -58.22 -20.79 -0.04
CA SER A 4 -56.84 -20.33 0.19
C SER A 4 -55.89 -20.83 -0.91
N LEU A 5 -55.49 -19.95 -1.82
CA LEU A 5 -54.26 -20.06 -2.62
C LEU A 5 -53.19 -19.29 -1.84
N THR A 6 -52.16 -19.98 -1.35
CA THR A 6 -51.01 -19.36 -0.70
C THR A 6 -50.05 -18.77 -1.76
N PHE A 7 -50.22 -17.48 -2.03
CA PHE A 7 -49.20 -16.65 -2.68
C PHE A 7 -48.05 -16.40 -1.70
N TRP A 8 -46.83 -16.81 -2.05
CA TRP A 8 -45.61 -16.37 -1.37
C TRP A 8 -45.39 -14.89 -1.70
N LEU A 9 -45.74 -14.01 -0.76
CA LEU A 9 -45.41 -12.58 -0.84
C LEU A 9 -43.92 -12.40 -0.49
N LEU A 10 -43.08 -12.22 -1.51
CA LEU A 10 -41.82 -11.49 -1.36
C LEU A 10 -42.19 -10.04 -1.07
N PHE A 11 -42.14 -9.63 0.21
CA PHE A 11 -42.31 -8.22 0.59
C PHE A 11 -41.04 -7.45 0.19
N PRO A 12 -41.09 -6.52 -0.78
CA PRO A 12 -40.00 -5.59 -0.98
C PRO A 12 -40.06 -4.55 0.15
N CYS A 13 -38.97 -4.40 0.91
CA CYS A 13 -38.82 -3.30 1.86
C CYS A 13 -38.75 -1.99 1.07
N LEU A 14 -39.85 -1.22 1.08
CA LEU A 14 -39.88 0.16 0.59
C LEU A 14 -39.54 1.09 1.77
N PHE A 15 -38.49 1.92 1.62
CA PHE A 15 -38.14 2.95 2.60
C PHE A 15 -37.73 4.26 1.92
N GLU A 16 -38.20 5.37 2.52
CA GLU A 16 -37.70 6.73 2.29
C GLU A 16 -36.41 6.94 3.09
N LEU A 17 -35.37 7.45 2.42
CA LEU A 17 -34.07 7.73 3.01
C LEU A 17 -34.07 9.13 3.62
N ASN A 18 -33.90 9.22 4.95
CA ASN A 18 -33.57 10.48 5.60
C ASN A 18 -32.08 10.78 5.40
N GLU A 19 -31.71 12.02 5.05
CA GLU A 19 -30.31 12.44 4.82
C GLU A 19 -29.48 12.27 6.10
N ALA A 20 -28.63 11.25 6.12
CA ALA A 20 -27.67 11.03 7.20
C ALA A 20 -26.43 11.92 6.99
N ASN A 21 -25.88 12.47 8.08
CA ASN A 21 -24.62 13.20 8.04
C ASN A 21 -23.47 12.25 7.62
N THR A 22 -23.04 12.35 6.36
CA THR A 22 -22.08 11.44 5.72
C THR A 22 -20.67 11.52 6.30
N HIS A 23 -20.38 12.56 7.09
CA HIS A 23 -19.05 12.84 7.62
C HIS A 23 -18.77 12.24 9.01
N GLN A 24 -19.78 11.66 9.68
CA GLN A 24 -19.62 10.99 10.97
C GLN A 24 -19.85 9.48 10.87
N PRO A 25 -19.16 8.66 11.67
CA PRO A 25 -19.41 7.23 11.73
C PRO A 25 -20.82 6.97 12.27
N ARG A 26 -21.58 6.11 11.58
CA ARG A 26 -22.94 5.76 12.01
C ARG A 26 -22.94 4.87 13.24
N MET A 27 -21.95 4.00 13.35
CA MET A 27 -21.71 3.13 14.50
C MET A 27 -20.29 3.33 15.03
N VAL A 28 -20.09 3.15 16.33
CA VAL A 28 -18.77 3.12 16.96
C VAL A 28 -18.65 1.81 17.72
N PHE A 29 -17.64 1.02 17.40
CA PHE A 29 -17.40 -0.28 18.02
C PHE A 29 -16.14 -0.25 18.87
N SER A 30 -16.31 -0.63 20.14
CA SER A 30 -15.24 -0.84 21.12
C SER A 30 -15.21 -2.30 21.57
N GLU A 31 -14.25 -2.63 22.45
CA GLU A 31 -14.15 -3.96 23.07
C GLU A 31 -15.40 -4.37 23.86
N LYS A 32 -16.24 -3.41 24.25
CA LYS A 32 -17.52 -3.66 24.94
C LYS A 32 -18.61 -4.13 23.98
N ASP A 33 -18.51 -3.74 22.72
CA ASP A 33 -19.55 -3.94 21.72
C ASP A 33 -19.27 -5.19 20.90
N ILE A 34 -17.99 -5.42 20.54
CA ILE A 34 -17.59 -6.47 19.61
C ILE A 34 -16.38 -7.25 20.14
N ALA A 35 -16.28 -8.52 19.74
CA ALA A 35 -15.14 -9.35 20.09
C ALA A 35 -13.87 -8.84 19.38
N MET A 36 -12.98 -8.21 20.13
CA MET A 36 -11.64 -7.81 19.68
C MET A 36 -10.62 -8.74 20.35
N ARG A 37 -10.05 -9.67 19.59
CA ARG A 37 -9.07 -10.63 20.15
C ARG A 37 -7.70 -10.00 20.17
N ARG A 38 -7.00 -10.07 21.30
CA ARG A 38 -5.76 -9.31 21.55
C ARG A 38 -4.59 -10.25 21.83
N LYS A 39 -3.42 -9.89 21.34
CA LYS A 39 -2.14 -10.53 21.67
C LYS A 39 -1.14 -9.48 22.09
N HIS A 40 -0.54 -9.68 23.26
CA HIS A 40 0.57 -8.84 23.70
C HIS A 40 1.80 -9.14 22.85
N LEU A 41 2.45 -8.09 22.36
CA LEU A 41 3.68 -8.20 21.60
C LEU A 41 4.88 -7.92 22.52
N PRO A 42 5.90 -8.79 22.52
CA PRO A 42 7.11 -8.57 23.30
C PRO A 42 7.89 -7.37 22.73
N GLY A 43 8.30 -6.47 23.62
CA GLY A 43 8.99 -5.21 23.27
C GLY A 43 8.04 -4.01 23.17
N ASN A 44 8.60 -2.80 23.17
CA ASN A 44 7.84 -1.55 23.09
C ASN A 44 8.05 -0.83 21.73
N HIS A 45 8.11 -1.62 20.67
CA HIS A 45 8.36 -1.15 19.31
C HIS A 45 7.26 -1.64 18.38
N ALA A 46 6.83 -0.79 17.45
CA ALA A 46 5.88 -1.21 16.43
C ALA A 46 6.51 -2.32 15.56
N PRO A 47 5.74 -3.34 15.18
CA PRO A 47 6.13 -4.31 14.16
C PRO A 47 6.59 -3.66 12.87
N VAL A 48 7.61 -4.26 12.26
CA VAL A 48 8.08 -3.91 10.91
C VAL A 48 7.00 -4.28 9.90
N GLN A 49 6.43 -5.48 10.02
CA GLN A 49 5.38 -5.99 9.15
C GLN A 49 4.60 -7.12 9.84
N ILE A 50 3.38 -7.39 9.38
CA ILE A 50 2.61 -8.58 9.77
C ILE A 50 2.42 -9.43 8.53
N LEU A 51 2.80 -10.69 8.62
CA LEU A 51 2.59 -11.67 7.57
C LEU A 51 1.34 -12.49 7.92
N LEU A 52 0.34 -12.46 7.05
CA LEU A 52 -0.85 -13.29 7.19
C LEU A 52 -0.47 -14.78 7.11
N GLY A 53 -1.06 -15.66 7.92
CA GLY A 53 -0.88 -17.10 7.79
C GLY A 53 -1.76 -17.70 6.69
N GLU A 54 -1.72 -19.03 6.55
CA GLU A 54 -2.68 -19.77 5.72
C GLU A 54 -4.05 -19.85 6.40
N ASP A 55 -4.07 -19.95 7.73
CA ASP A 55 -5.29 -19.92 8.54
C ASP A 55 -5.57 -18.47 9.00
N PRO A 56 -6.82 -17.99 8.95
CA PRO A 56 -7.19 -16.63 9.35
C PRO A 56 -6.81 -16.26 10.77
N ASP A 57 -6.75 -17.20 11.70
CA ASP A 57 -6.37 -16.87 13.07
C ASP A 57 -4.86 -16.95 13.29
N THR A 58 -4.08 -17.21 12.25
CA THR A 58 -2.62 -17.31 12.33
C THR A 58 -1.95 -16.16 11.60
N VAL A 59 -0.98 -15.53 12.26
CA VAL A 59 -0.15 -14.46 11.69
C VAL A 59 1.26 -14.55 12.23
N THR A 60 2.23 -14.09 11.47
CA THR A 60 3.61 -13.92 11.95
C THR A 60 3.93 -12.43 12.02
N VAL A 61 4.18 -11.93 13.22
CA VAL A 61 4.59 -10.55 13.45
C VAL A 61 6.10 -10.48 13.32
N VAL A 62 6.57 -9.60 12.44
CA VAL A 62 7.99 -9.34 12.22
C VAL A 62 8.40 -8.18 13.13
N GLY A 63 9.19 -8.50 14.16
CA GLY A 63 9.84 -7.51 15.00
C GLY A 63 11.18 -7.05 14.41
N ARG A 64 11.95 -6.28 15.17
CA ARG A 64 13.26 -5.76 14.74
C ARG A 64 14.35 -6.82 14.60
N ASN A 65 14.27 -7.92 15.33
CA ASN A 65 15.28 -8.98 15.31
C ASN A 65 14.69 -10.39 15.51
N ASN A 66 13.36 -10.50 15.46
CA ASN A 66 12.65 -11.72 15.78
C ASN A 66 11.37 -11.84 14.95
N LEU A 67 10.94 -13.08 14.79
CA LEU A 67 9.68 -13.47 14.18
C LEU A 67 8.79 -14.03 15.28
N ILE A 68 7.57 -13.52 15.39
CA ILE A 68 6.64 -13.89 16.45
C ILE A 68 5.42 -14.54 15.79
N PRO A 69 5.39 -15.88 15.66
CA PRO A 69 4.21 -16.58 15.21
C PRO A 69 3.11 -16.48 16.28
N LEU A 70 1.92 -16.11 15.85
CA LEU A 70 0.74 -15.90 16.69
C LEU A 70 -0.43 -16.71 16.16
N SER A 71 -1.17 -17.30 17.10
CA SER A 71 -2.51 -17.84 16.84
C SER A 71 -3.52 -17.19 17.77
N PHE A 72 -4.61 -16.68 17.20
CA PHE A 72 -5.75 -16.12 17.91
C PHE A 72 -6.74 -17.20 18.41
N LYS A 73 -6.52 -18.48 18.08
CA LYS A 73 -7.33 -19.61 18.58
C LYS A 73 -6.96 -20.01 20.02
N ASN A 74 -5.68 -19.92 20.35
CA ASN A 74 -5.15 -20.39 21.64
C ASN A 74 -4.73 -19.21 22.51
N SER A 75 -4.89 -19.32 23.84
CA SER A 75 -4.48 -18.28 24.80
C SER A 75 -2.99 -18.27 25.13
N GLN A 76 -2.19 -19.14 24.50
CA GLN A 76 -0.75 -19.22 24.77
C GLN A 76 -0.05 -17.91 24.41
N GLN A 77 0.95 -17.58 25.23
CA GLN A 77 1.80 -16.42 25.04
C GLN A 77 2.72 -16.66 23.85
N ALA A 78 2.92 -15.61 23.06
CA ALA A 78 3.76 -15.66 21.88
C ALA A 78 5.22 -15.83 22.27
N VAL A 79 5.92 -16.76 21.62
CA VAL A 79 7.36 -16.95 21.82
C VAL A 79 8.10 -16.28 20.66
N PRO A 80 8.82 -15.17 20.89
CA PRO A 80 9.65 -14.56 19.85
C PRO A 80 10.78 -15.51 19.44
N ARG A 81 10.89 -15.76 18.14
CA ARG A 81 11.97 -16.54 17.53
C ARG A 81 13.02 -15.57 16.98
N LYS A 82 14.17 -15.47 17.64
CA LYS A 82 15.26 -14.59 17.20
C LYS A 82 15.81 -15.09 15.85
N VAL A 83 15.98 -14.18 14.89
CA VAL A 83 16.60 -14.49 13.60
C VAL A 83 18.11 -14.55 13.78
N LEU A 84 18.73 -15.64 13.31
CA LEU A 84 20.18 -15.83 13.30
C LEU A 84 20.71 -15.58 11.89
N TRP A 85 21.76 -14.78 11.78
CA TRP A 85 22.39 -14.41 10.51
C TRP A 85 23.55 -15.38 10.24
N GLN A 86 23.55 -16.08 9.10
CA GLN A 86 24.50 -17.16 8.82
C GLN A 86 25.98 -16.71 8.90
N ASP A 87 26.29 -15.55 8.34
CA ASP A 87 27.66 -15.02 8.28
C ASP A 87 28.19 -14.50 9.62
N CYS A 88 27.36 -14.53 10.66
CA CYS A 88 27.62 -13.93 11.97
C CYS A 88 28.01 -14.96 13.04
N SER A 89 28.64 -16.05 12.62
CA SER A 89 29.00 -17.17 13.50
C SER A 89 30.31 -16.94 14.28
N ASN A 90 31.12 -15.96 13.87
CA ASN A 90 32.40 -15.65 14.50
C ASN A 90 32.27 -14.57 15.60
N PRO A 91 32.95 -14.72 16.76
CA PRO A 91 32.84 -13.77 17.87
C PRO A 91 33.39 -12.36 17.58
N GLU A 92 34.34 -12.24 16.64
CA GLU A 92 34.95 -10.94 16.27
C GLU A 92 34.00 -10.07 15.43
N ASP A 93 33.05 -10.67 14.71
CA ASP A 93 32.08 -10.00 13.83
C ASP A 93 30.74 -9.66 14.53
N LEU A 94 30.59 -10.03 15.82
CA LEU A 94 29.34 -9.88 16.58
C LEU A 94 28.83 -8.44 16.70
N MET A 95 29.73 -7.45 16.72
CA MET A 95 29.36 -6.03 16.75
C MET A 95 28.81 -5.55 15.40
N ASP A 96 29.30 -6.11 14.29
CA ASP A 96 28.90 -5.74 12.93
C ASP A 96 27.61 -6.47 12.49
N CYS A 97 27.29 -7.60 13.13
CA CYS A 97 26.11 -8.41 12.83
C CYS A 97 24.81 -8.05 13.56
N ASN A 98 24.74 -6.88 14.20
CA ASN A 98 23.52 -6.41 14.86
C ASN A 98 22.56 -5.76 13.86
N TYR A 99 21.95 -6.58 13.00
CA TYR A 99 20.99 -6.11 12.02
C TYR A 99 19.59 -5.92 12.61
N THR A 100 18.95 -4.81 12.23
CA THR A 100 17.53 -4.58 12.44
C THR A 100 16.78 -4.91 11.17
N ILE A 101 15.76 -5.77 11.24
CA ILE A 101 14.93 -6.15 10.10
C ILE A 101 14.22 -4.90 9.56
N THR A 102 14.36 -4.64 8.26
CA THR A 102 13.80 -3.46 7.58
C THR A 102 12.90 -3.82 6.41
N VAL A 103 13.14 -4.96 5.75
CA VAL A 103 12.33 -5.46 4.62
C VAL A 103 11.95 -6.90 4.86
N VAL A 104 10.70 -7.25 4.58
CA VAL A 104 10.23 -8.64 4.54
C VAL A 104 9.24 -8.84 3.40
N HIS A 105 9.42 -9.91 2.63
CA HIS A 105 8.48 -10.35 1.60
C HIS A 105 8.23 -11.85 1.72
N LYS A 106 6.98 -12.27 1.58
CA LYS A 106 6.68 -13.68 1.35
C LYS A 106 7.17 -14.07 -0.04
N MET A 107 7.74 -15.26 -0.15
CA MET A 107 8.14 -15.82 -1.44
C MET A 107 7.04 -16.73 -2.00
N GLU A 108 7.16 -17.07 -3.28
CA GLU A 108 6.30 -18.07 -3.95
C GLU A 108 6.31 -19.44 -3.25
N GLU A 109 7.45 -19.84 -2.69
CA GLU A 109 7.58 -21.06 -1.91
C GLU A 109 6.91 -20.90 -0.53
N ALA A 110 6.05 -21.86 -0.18
CA ALA A 110 5.30 -21.83 1.08
C ALA A 110 6.23 -21.74 2.31
N ASN A 111 5.87 -20.92 3.28
CA ASN A 111 6.63 -20.65 4.51
C ASN A 111 8.04 -20.06 4.33
N ARG A 112 8.48 -19.77 3.10
CA ARG A 112 9.70 -19.01 2.83
C ARG A 112 9.43 -17.51 2.83
N VAL A 113 10.34 -16.77 3.43
CA VAL A 113 10.32 -15.31 3.40
C VAL A 113 11.71 -14.79 3.07
N TYR A 114 11.72 -13.79 2.19
CA TYR A 114 12.87 -12.96 1.91
C TYR A 114 12.93 -11.85 2.95
N LEU A 115 14.08 -11.63 3.58
CA LEU A 115 14.24 -10.73 4.71
C LEU A 115 15.55 -9.96 4.58
N CYS A 116 15.50 -8.64 4.78
CA CYS A 116 16.68 -7.79 4.86
C CYS A 116 16.82 -7.18 6.25
N GLY A 117 18.04 -7.17 6.75
CA GLY A 117 18.44 -6.50 7.98
C GLY A 117 19.47 -5.41 7.70
N SER A 118 19.31 -4.28 8.37
CA SER A 118 20.15 -3.09 8.18
C SER A 118 20.81 -2.71 9.50
N ASN A 119 22.08 -2.30 9.43
CA ASN A 119 22.83 -1.71 10.53
C ASN A 119 23.36 -0.31 10.09
N SER A 120 24.34 0.25 10.80
CA SER A 120 24.91 1.58 10.46
C SER A 120 25.85 1.58 9.25
N ARG A 121 26.21 0.41 8.70
CA ARG A 121 27.21 0.26 7.64
C ARG A 121 26.63 -0.31 6.35
N GLU A 122 25.73 -1.28 6.45
CA GLU A 122 25.23 -2.03 5.30
C GLU A 122 23.81 -2.56 5.53
N THR A 123 23.25 -3.15 4.47
CA THR A 123 22.04 -3.97 4.53
C THR A 123 22.33 -5.33 3.89
N HIS A 124 21.99 -6.38 4.63
CA HIS A 124 22.18 -7.77 4.25
C HIS A 124 20.82 -8.46 4.15
N CYS A 125 20.62 -9.23 3.10
CA CYS A 125 19.36 -9.86 2.76
C CYS A 125 19.53 -11.35 2.48
N CYS A 126 18.52 -12.12 2.86
CA CYS A 126 18.56 -13.58 2.83
C CYS A 126 17.16 -14.19 2.82
N ASP A 127 17.10 -15.52 2.71
CA ASP A 127 15.88 -16.27 2.88
C ASP A 127 15.82 -16.91 4.27
N THR A 128 14.63 -16.98 4.85
CA THR A 128 14.38 -17.75 6.06
C THR A 128 13.07 -18.51 5.98
N ASP A 129 12.96 -19.54 6.81
CA ASP A 129 11.81 -20.44 6.87
C ASP A 129 11.04 -20.17 8.18
N LEU A 130 9.79 -19.74 8.03
CA LEU A 130 8.90 -19.40 9.14
C LEU A 130 8.57 -20.61 10.03
N SER A 131 8.68 -21.83 9.52
CA SER A 131 8.35 -23.05 10.25
C SER A 131 9.41 -23.41 11.29
N GLN A 132 10.66 -22.94 11.11
CA GLN A 132 11.77 -23.28 11.99
C GLN A 132 11.64 -22.60 13.36
N GLN A 133 11.94 -23.35 14.41
CA GLN A 133 11.92 -22.82 15.78
C GLN A 133 13.06 -21.81 16.02
N SER A 134 14.19 -22.00 15.34
CA SER A 134 15.33 -21.09 15.30
C SER A 134 15.57 -20.64 13.85
N PRO A 135 14.87 -19.60 13.37
CA PRO A 135 14.95 -19.17 11.99
C PRO A 135 16.36 -18.65 11.69
N VAL A 136 17.01 -19.31 10.74
CA VAL A 136 18.31 -18.88 10.22
C VAL A 136 18.08 -18.18 8.89
N CYS A 137 18.66 -17.01 8.76
CA CYS A 137 18.80 -16.22 7.56
C CYS A 137 19.92 -16.85 6.71
N ARG A 138 19.56 -17.44 5.57
CA ARG A 138 20.46 -18.20 4.70
C ARG A 138 20.41 -17.68 3.28
N ASP A 139 21.55 -17.81 2.62
CA ASP A 139 21.66 -17.53 1.20
C ASP A 139 20.93 -18.57 0.34
N SER A 140 20.35 -18.11 -0.77
CA SER A 140 19.86 -18.95 -1.86
C SER A 140 20.36 -18.45 -3.21
N ASP A 141 20.26 -19.31 -4.22
CA ASP A 141 20.65 -18.97 -5.59
C ASP A 141 19.71 -17.93 -6.19
N LYS A 142 18.41 -18.00 -5.86
CA LYS A 142 17.37 -17.09 -6.38
C LYS A 142 17.64 -15.64 -5.98
N ILE A 143 18.23 -15.42 -4.80
CA ILE A 143 18.52 -14.10 -4.26
C ILE A 143 19.98 -13.67 -4.42
N ALA A 144 20.82 -14.43 -5.14
CA ALA A 144 22.26 -14.20 -5.20
C ALA A 144 22.66 -12.76 -5.56
N ASN A 145 21.88 -12.10 -6.44
CA ASN A 145 22.13 -10.74 -6.88
C ASN A 145 21.50 -9.65 -5.99
N ILE A 146 20.78 -10.03 -4.93
CA ILE A 146 20.10 -9.12 -4.00
C ILE A 146 20.49 -9.35 -2.54
N ARG A 147 21.54 -10.15 -2.27
CA ARG A 147 22.06 -10.40 -0.91
C ARG A 147 22.57 -9.13 -0.20
N HIS A 148 23.12 -8.20 -0.98
CA HIS A 148 23.61 -6.91 -0.49
C HIS A 148 23.09 -5.79 -1.36
N THR A 149 22.81 -4.65 -0.73
CA THR A 149 22.37 -3.42 -1.42
C THR A 149 23.53 -2.45 -1.64
N GLY A 150 24.76 -2.96 -1.62
CA GLY A 150 25.97 -2.15 -1.67
C GLY A 150 26.03 -1.17 -0.49
N ASN A 151 26.26 0.10 -0.77
CA ASN A 151 26.34 1.16 0.25
C ASN A 151 24.97 1.72 0.68
N LEU A 152 23.86 1.23 0.09
CA LEU A 152 22.54 1.76 0.42
C LEU A 152 21.96 1.06 1.65
N ILE A 153 21.83 1.79 2.75
CA ILE A 153 21.21 1.29 3.98
C ILE A 153 19.69 1.50 3.90
N ILE A 154 18.92 0.42 3.84
CA ILE A 154 17.45 0.50 3.80
C ILE A 154 16.92 0.93 5.18
N LYS A 155 16.02 1.91 5.22
CA LYS A 155 15.43 2.41 6.47
C LYS A 155 14.12 1.68 6.76
N GLU A 156 13.78 1.57 8.05
CA GLU A 156 12.46 1.08 8.48
C GLU A 156 11.34 1.97 7.89
N GLY A 157 10.38 1.36 7.20
CA GLY A 157 9.22 2.05 6.62
C GLY A 157 9.34 2.45 5.15
N GLU A 158 10.49 2.22 4.51
CA GLU A 158 10.59 2.36 3.05
C GLU A 158 9.70 1.33 2.33
N SER A 159 9.09 1.74 1.22
CA SER A 159 8.30 0.84 0.39
C SER A 159 9.22 -0.08 -0.39
N SER A 160 8.88 -1.36 -0.47
CA SER A 160 9.63 -2.33 -1.26
C SER A 160 8.73 -3.35 -1.93
N VAL A 161 9.21 -3.91 -3.04
CA VAL A 161 8.56 -5.02 -3.75
C VAL A 161 9.62 -6.01 -4.21
N LEU A 162 9.40 -7.29 -3.91
CA LEU A 162 10.17 -8.39 -4.45
C LEU A 162 9.51 -8.89 -5.74
N VAL A 163 10.27 -8.97 -6.82
CA VAL A 163 9.84 -9.56 -8.08
C VAL A 163 10.62 -10.84 -8.30
N GLU A 164 9.91 -11.96 -8.22
CA GLU A 164 10.46 -13.29 -8.46
C GLU A 164 10.35 -13.67 -9.94
N SER A 165 11.40 -14.34 -10.45
CA SER A 165 11.40 -15.07 -11.72
C SER A 165 11.82 -16.51 -11.46
N GLU A 166 11.76 -17.38 -12.48
CA GLU A 166 12.12 -18.80 -12.34
C GLU A 166 13.52 -19.04 -11.76
N ARG A 167 14.48 -18.14 -12.01
CA ARG A 167 15.90 -18.33 -11.63
C ARG A 167 16.42 -17.29 -10.67
N ASN A 168 15.95 -16.04 -10.78
CA ASN A 168 16.46 -14.90 -10.02
C ASN A 168 15.32 -14.09 -9.43
N SER A 169 15.64 -13.25 -8.44
CA SER A 169 14.74 -12.23 -7.91
C SER A 169 15.36 -10.85 -8.04
N ASP A 170 14.53 -9.85 -8.36
CA ASP A 170 14.86 -8.44 -8.32
C ASP A 170 14.13 -7.78 -7.15
N LEU A 171 14.81 -6.89 -6.42
CA LEU A 171 14.23 -6.13 -5.32
C LEU A 171 14.13 -4.66 -5.71
N TYR A 172 12.93 -4.10 -5.61
CA TYR A 172 12.68 -2.67 -5.78
C TYR A 172 12.46 -2.06 -4.41
N VAL A 173 13.16 -0.97 -4.10
CA VAL A 173 13.08 -0.28 -2.80
C VAL A 173 13.04 1.22 -3.04
N THR A 174 12.17 1.93 -2.31
CA THR A 174 12.19 3.38 -2.28
C THR A 174 13.22 3.90 -1.29
N TYR A 175 13.74 5.09 -1.54
CA TYR A 175 14.57 5.79 -0.60
C TYR A 175 14.05 7.22 -0.43
N SER A 176 13.55 7.51 0.76
CA SER A 176 12.96 8.80 1.11
C SER A 176 13.98 9.69 1.82
N GLY A 177 13.90 11.00 1.54
CA GLY A 177 14.71 12.04 2.18
C GLY A 177 15.19 13.11 1.19
N SER A 178 16.16 13.89 1.64
CA SER A 178 16.81 14.97 0.88
C SER A 178 18.19 14.59 0.32
N GLN A 179 18.51 13.30 0.34
CA GLN A 179 19.80 12.78 -0.14
C GLN A 179 19.82 12.69 -1.66
N GLN A 180 21.03 12.67 -2.25
CA GLN A 180 21.21 12.62 -3.71
C GLN A 180 20.62 11.38 -4.37
N ASN A 181 20.46 10.31 -3.59
CA ASN A 181 19.96 9.01 -3.98
C ASN A 181 18.48 8.77 -3.61
N ALA A 182 17.73 9.80 -3.20
CA ALA A 182 16.30 9.64 -2.99
C ALA A 182 15.62 9.22 -4.30
N GLY A 183 14.79 8.18 -4.28
CA GLY A 183 14.32 7.57 -5.52
C GLY A 183 13.91 6.10 -5.38
N ILE A 184 13.66 5.47 -6.52
CA ILE A 184 13.48 4.01 -6.60
C ILE A 184 14.84 3.38 -6.94
N HIS A 185 15.22 2.36 -6.19
CA HIS A 185 16.39 1.53 -6.49
C HIS A 185 15.94 0.13 -6.87
N LYS A 186 16.53 -0.41 -7.92
CA LYS A 186 16.44 -1.81 -8.33
C LYS A 186 17.74 -2.50 -7.99
N PHE A 187 17.64 -3.57 -7.22
CA PHE A 187 18.71 -4.53 -6.96
C PHE A 187 18.40 -5.82 -7.71
N GLY A 188 19.42 -6.51 -8.18
CA GLY A 188 19.29 -7.72 -8.98
C GLY A 188 20.39 -7.82 -10.03
N SER A 189 20.15 -8.57 -11.09
CA SER A 189 21.19 -8.80 -12.12
C SER A 189 21.62 -7.52 -12.85
N ASN A 190 20.73 -6.53 -12.92
CA ASN A 190 21.01 -5.22 -13.51
C ASN A 190 20.59 -4.14 -12.51
N PRO A 191 21.47 -3.72 -11.59
CA PRO A 191 21.13 -2.70 -10.61
C PRO A 191 21.01 -1.33 -11.26
N VAL A 192 19.93 -0.61 -10.92
CA VAL A 192 19.61 0.72 -11.45
C VAL A 192 18.99 1.57 -10.36
N GLY A 193 19.41 2.82 -10.24
CA GLY A 193 18.91 3.77 -9.25
C GLY A 193 18.53 5.13 -9.84
N PRO A 194 18.09 6.08 -9.00
CA PRO A 194 17.87 7.46 -9.44
C PRO A 194 19.20 8.11 -9.86
N ALA A 195 19.13 9.06 -10.79
CA ALA A 195 20.23 9.97 -11.05
C ALA A 195 20.35 11.01 -9.92
N ASP A 196 21.56 11.50 -9.67
CA ASP A 196 21.82 12.45 -8.59
C ASP A 196 20.96 13.71 -8.70
N HIS A 197 20.25 14.04 -7.63
CA HIS A 197 19.48 15.26 -7.53
C HIS A 197 19.41 15.78 -6.10
N ASN A 198 19.15 17.07 -5.91
CA ASN A 198 19.05 17.65 -4.56
C ASN A 198 17.62 17.64 -3.98
N LYS A 199 16.64 16.99 -4.64
CA LYS A 199 15.20 17.05 -4.30
C LYS A 199 14.91 16.31 -2.99
N GLU A 200 13.98 16.85 -2.19
CA GLU A 200 13.46 16.17 -1.01
C GLU A 200 12.17 15.44 -1.38
N GLN A 201 12.22 14.11 -1.33
CA GLN A 201 11.13 13.23 -1.76
C GLN A 201 10.80 12.22 -0.66
N HIS A 202 9.51 11.99 -0.44
CA HIS A 202 9.01 11.01 0.53
C HIS A 202 8.04 10.07 -0.16
N TYR A 203 8.45 8.81 -0.31
CA TYR A 203 7.68 7.76 -0.97
C TYR A 203 6.67 7.14 -0.04
N VAL A 204 5.48 6.82 -0.57
CA VAL A 204 4.36 6.28 0.20
C VAL A 204 3.83 4.95 -0.34
N GLY A 205 4.35 4.48 -1.47
CA GLY A 205 3.98 3.18 -2.03
C GLY A 205 4.64 2.85 -3.36
N LEU A 206 4.69 1.55 -3.65
CA LEU A 206 5.13 0.96 -4.91
C LEU A 206 4.03 0.07 -5.48
N LEU A 207 3.94 0.01 -6.81
CA LEU A 207 3.00 -0.85 -7.52
C LEU A 207 3.66 -1.43 -8.76
N ILE A 208 3.57 -2.75 -8.92
CA ILE A 208 3.99 -3.44 -10.14
C ILE A 208 2.81 -3.51 -11.10
N SER A 209 3.06 -3.19 -12.37
CA SER A 209 2.08 -3.33 -13.44
C SER A 209 2.65 -4.24 -14.52
N ARG A 210 2.26 -5.53 -14.46
CA ARG A 210 2.60 -6.49 -15.50
C ARG A 210 1.71 -6.32 -16.73
N ARG A 211 2.31 -6.23 -17.92
CA ARG A 211 1.61 -6.01 -19.19
C ARG A 211 1.35 -7.35 -19.87
N GLN A 212 0.08 -7.71 -19.96
CA GLN A 212 -0.37 -8.94 -20.60
C GLN A 212 0.19 -9.05 -22.03
N GLY A 213 0.83 -10.18 -22.34
CA GLY A 213 1.36 -10.49 -23.67
C GLY A 213 2.71 -9.83 -24.02
N ASN A 214 3.25 -8.94 -23.17
CA ASN A 214 4.56 -8.34 -23.41
C ASN A 214 5.25 -7.89 -22.11
N SER A 215 6.01 -8.80 -21.48
CA SER A 215 6.74 -8.51 -20.24
C SER A 215 7.83 -7.44 -20.37
N LEU A 216 8.25 -7.11 -21.60
CA LEU A 216 9.17 -5.98 -21.83
C LEU A 216 8.57 -4.66 -21.35
N GLN A 217 7.24 -4.53 -21.42
CA GLN A 217 6.52 -3.32 -21.03
C GLN A 217 6.12 -3.33 -19.54
N ASP A 218 6.56 -4.30 -18.76
CA ASP A 218 6.31 -4.32 -17.32
C ASP A 218 6.93 -3.08 -16.66
N LYS A 219 6.14 -2.43 -15.80
CA LYS A 219 6.53 -1.18 -15.15
C LYS A 219 6.41 -1.29 -13.64
N VAL A 220 7.23 -0.50 -12.96
CA VAL A 220 7.07 -0.19 -11.55
C VAL A 220 6.63 1.26 -11.43
N PHE A 221 5.54 1.49 -10.70
CA PHE A 221 5.09 2.81 -10.32
C PHE A 221 5.47 3.09 -8.87
N ALA A 222 5.92 4.31 -8.58
CA ALA A 222 6.11 4.77 -7.22
C ALA A 222 5.37 6.08 -6.98
N PHE A 223 4.77 6.19 -5.81
CA PHE A 223 3.96 7.32 -5.40
C PHE A 223 4.68 8.06 -4.29
N TYR A 224 4.83 9.37 -4.41
CA TYR A 224 5.61 10.15 -3.47
C TYR A 224 5.14 11.60 -3.41
N LYS A 225 5.59 12.31 -2.38
CA LYS A 225 5.50 13.77 -2.30
C LYS A 225 6.88 14.38 -2.39
N GLU A 226 7.01 15.47 -3.14
CA GLU A 226 8.23 16.25 -3.26
C GLU A 226 8.02 17.62 -2.63
N LYS A 227 9.02 18.12 -1.92
CA LYS A 227 8.96 19.45 -1.32
C LYS A 227 9.00 20.52 -2.40
N ASN A 228 8.05 21.45 -2.39
CA ASN A 228 8.09 22.56 -3.34
C ASN A 228 9.33 23.43 -3.11
N ARG A 229 9.94 23.87 -4.22
CA ARG A 229 11.14 24.71 -4.24
C ARG A 229 10.86 26.12 -4.72
N ASP A 230 9.65 26.38 -5.19
CA ASP A 230 9.25 27.73 -5.56
C ASP A 230 9.36 28.64 -4.35
N THR A 231 9.85 29.86 -4.54
CA THR A 231 10.06 30.86 -3.46
C THR A 231 8.79 31.67 -3.14
N GLY A 232 7.65 31.31 -3.73
CA GLY A 232 6.38 32.00 -3.57
C GLY A 232 5.57 31.56 -2.33
N LEU A 233 4.29 31.95 -2.31
CA LEU A 233 3.33 31.63 -1.24
C LEU A 233 3.08 30.12 -1.05
N THR A 234 3.39 29.31 -2.07
CA THR A 234 3.21 27.85 -2.07
C THR A 234 4.50 27.09 -1.74
N SER A 235 5.54 27.79 -1.28
CA SER A 235 6.87 27.23 -0.97
C SER A 235 6.85 26.15 0.12
N SER A 236 5.92 26.24 1.06
CA SER A 236 5.75 25.25 2.13
C SER A 236 4.95 24.01 1.72
N MET A 237 4.30 24.04 0.56
CA MET A 237 3.40 22.96 0.15
C MET A 237 4.18 21.78 -0.42
N TRP A 238 3.69 20.58 -0.13
CA TRP A 238 4.13 19.37 -0.83
C TRP A 238 3.52 19.32 -2.23
N ILE A 239 4.18 18.64 -3.17
CA ILE A 239 3.63 18.35 -4.49
C ILE A 239 3.56 16.83 -4.62
N PRO A 240 2.40 16.25 -4.91
CA PRO A 240 2.27 14.81 -5.03
C PRO A 240 2.61 14.35 -6.45
N PHE A 241 3.33 13.24 -6.55
CA PHE A 241 3.81 12.68 -7.81
C PHE A 241 3.55 11.18 -7.89
N VAL A 242 3.41 10.72 -9.13
CA VAL A 242 3.62 9.33 -9.53
C VAL A 242 4.80 9.31 -10.49
N THR A 243 5.69 8.34 -10.32
CA THR A 243 6.75 8.04 -11.28
C THR A 243 6.57 6.63 -11.84
N GLN A 244 7.00 6.41 -13.08
CA GLN A 244 7.12 5.10 -13.68
C GLN A 244 8.56 4.80 -14.04
N VAL A 245 8.97 3.54 -13.90
CA VAL A 245 10.21 2.99 -14.46
C VAL A 245 9.93 1.65 -15.14
N CYS A 246 10.70 1.34 -16.18
CA CYS A 246 10.59 0.06 -16.87
C CYS A 246 11.39 -1.01 -16.14
N MET A 247 10.79 -2.18 -15.90
CA MET A 247 11.48 -3.29 -15.24
C MET A 247 12.65 -3.83 -16.07
N ALA A 248 12.57 -3.71 -17.40
CA ALA A 248 13.62 -4.12 -18.33
C ALA A 248 14.80 -3.13 -18.44
N ASP A 249 14.73 -1.95 -17.81
CA ASP A 249 15.81 -0.96 -17.84
C ASP A 249 17.06 -1.51 -17.14
N ILE A 250 18.21 -1.33 -17.80
CA ILE A 250 19.53 -1.77 -17.34
C ILE A 250 20.52 -0.59 -17.18
N GLY A 251 19.98 0.63 -17.19
CA GLY A 251 20.73 1.88 -17.12
C GLY A 251 21.39 2.29 -18.44
N GLY A 252 22.07 3.42 -18.43
CA GLY A 252 22.78 3.98 -19.57
C GLY A 252 24.20 3.40 -19.78
N PRO A 253 24.84 3.74 -20.91
CA PRO A 253 26.21 3.36 -21.19
C PRO A 253 27.21 4.05 -20.24
N LYS A 254 28.48 3.63 -20.31
CA LYS A 254 29.55 4.25 -19.49
C LYS A 254 29.57 5.77 -19.68
N LYS A 255 29.76 6.50 -18.59
CA LYS A 255 29.80 7.97 -18.50
C LYS A 255 28.47 8.72 -18.68
N HIS A 256 27.37 8.06 -19.06
CA HIS A 256 26.06 8.69 -19.23
C HIS A 256 24.95 7.81 -18.62
N LEU A 257 24.36 8.27 -17.51
CA LEU A 257 23.36 7.50 -16.76
C LEU A 257 23.77 6.05 -16.43
N GLN A 258 25.07 5.81 -16.20
CA GLN A 258 25.55 4.47 -15.83
C GLN A 258 24.96 4.06 -14.47
N PHE A 259 24.24 2.93 -14.43
CA PHE A 259 23.47 2.47 -13.26
C PHE A 259 22.33 3.43 -12.83
N SER A 260 21.93 4.36 -13.69
CA SER A 260 20.82 5.29 -13.44
C SER A 260 19.64 5.01 -14.38
N TRP A 261 18.42 5.25 -13.92
CA TRP A 261 17.23 5.03 -14.74
C TRP A 261 17.28 5.85 -16.04
N THR A 262 16.98 5.19 -17.15
CA THR A 262 16.83 5.82 -18.47
C THR A 262 15.36 5.93 -18.89
N SER A 263 14.52 5.11 -18.28
CA SER A 263 13.07 5.01 -18.53
C SER A 263 12.21 5.86 -17.58
N GLN A 264 12.80 6.48 -16.55
CA GLN A 264 12.04 7.17 -15.51
C GLN A 264 11.25 8.36 -16.07
N MET A 265 9.96 8.43 -15.75
CA MET A 265 9.09 9.57 -16.06
C MET A 265 8.24 9.91 -14.84
N ASN A 266 8.04 11.20 -14.57
CA ASN A 266 7.34 11.70 -13.39
C ASN A 266 6.14 12.56 -13.81
N ALA A 267 5.00 12.39 -13.16
CA ALA A 267 3.82 13.21 -13.38
C ALA A 267 3.20 13.62 -12.05
N LYS A 268 2.63 14.82 -11.99
CA LYS A 268 1.95 15.31 -10.78
C LYS A 268 0.58 14.67 -10.65
N LEU A 269 0.14 14.46 -9.42
CA LEU A 269 -1.21 13.99 -9.10
C LEU A 269 -2.09 15.16 -8.69
N PHE A 270 -3.31 15.22 -9.21
CA PHE A 270 -4.29 16.21 -8.78
C PHE A 270 -5.37 15.55 -7.92
N CYS A 271 -5.58 16.06 -6.70
CA CYS A 271 -6.73 15.69 -5.88
C CYS A 271 -7.39 16.94 -5.30
N GLY A 272 -8.68 17.15 -5.62
CA GLY A 272 -9.42 18.32 -5.16
C GLY A 272 -10.56 18.73 -6.08
N ASP A 273 -11.03 19.95 -5.89
CA ASP A 273 -12.09 20.59 -6.65
C ASP A 273 -11.59 21.97 -7.13
N PRO A 274 -11.20 22.10 -8.41
CA PRO A 274 -10.72 23.37 -8.96
C PRO A 274 -11.75 24.50 -8.82
N ASP A 275 -13.03 24.20 -9.01
CA ASP A 275 -14.11 25.21 -9.01
C ASP A 275 -14.31 25.78 -7.60
N LYS A 276 -14.14 24.93 -6.58
CA LYS A 276 -14.16 25.34 -5.17
C LYS A 276 -12.80 25.79 -4.63
N LYS A 277 -11.76 25.85 -5.48
CA LYS A 277 -10.36 26.14 -5.08
C LYS A 277 -9.87 25.25 -3.94
N LEU A 278 -10.33 24.01 -3.91
CA LEU A 278 -9.98 23.04 -2.88
C LEU A 278 -8.91 22.11 -3.44
N HIS A 279 -7.74 22.09 -2.80
CA HIS A 279 -6.61 21.28 -3.24
C HIS A 279 -6.01 20.51 -2.07
N PHE A 280 -5.62 19.27 -2.33
CA PHE A 280 -4.92 18.42 -1.38
C PHE A 280 -3.52 18.10 -1.93
N SER A 281 -2.53 18.77 -1.33
CA SER A 281 -1.12 18.82 -1.75
C SER A 281 -0.27 17.69 -1.17
N GLU A 282 -0.60 17.22 0.03
CA GLU A 282 0.20 16.22 0.74
C GLU A 282 -0.33 14.82 0.43
N LEU A 283 0.40 14.05 -0.36
CA LEU A 283 0.13 12.61 -0.50
C LEU A 283 0.59 11.87 0.76
N VAL A 284 -0.31 11.13 1.40
CA VAL A 284 -0.08 10.48 2.70
C VAL A 284 0.14 8.97 2.54
N HIS A 285 -0.71 8.30 1.78
CA HIS A 285 -0.66 6.85 1.58
C HIS A 285 -1.38 6.45 0.29
N VAL A 286 -1.02 5.30 -0.29
CA VAL A 286 -1.73 4.72 -1.44
C VAL A 286 -2.07 3.26 -1.18
N ALA A 287 -3.20 2.80 -1.73
CA ALA A 287 -3.57 1.40 -1.78
C ALA A 287 -4.02 1.05 -3.20
N ALA A 288 -3.48 -0.03 -3.74
CA ALA A 288 -3.83 -0.50 -5.08
C ALA A 288 -4.83 -1.65 -4.99
N VAL A 289 -5.79 -1.65 -5.91
CA VAL A 289 -6.70 -2.76 -6.18
C VAL A 289 -6.40 -3.26 -7.58
N GLU A 290 -5.72 -4.40 -7.65
CA GLU A 290 -5.38 -5.06 -8.90
C GLU A 290 -6.65 -5.61 -9.59
N ALA A 291 -6.76 -5.36 -10.89
CA ALA A 291 -7.78 -5.94 -11.73
C ALA A 291 -7.15 -6.99 -12.65
N GLU A 292 -7.98 -7.84 -13.29
CA GLU A 292 -7.50 -8.81 -14.28
C GLU A 292 -6.69 -8.13 -15.39
N ARG A 293 -7.19 -6.98 -15.84
CA ARG A 293 -6.53 -6.11 -16.81
C ARG A 293 -5.81 -4.99 -16.07
N TRP A 294 -4.53 -4.82 -16.37
CA TRP A 294 -3.71 -3.76 -15.75
C TRP A 294 -4.31 -2.36 -15.93
N GLN A 295 -5.02 -2.11 -17.05
CA GLN A 295 -5.67 -0.83 -17.33
C GLN A 295 -6.67 -0.44 -16.25
N ASP A 296 -7.36 -1.44 -15.71
CA ASP A 296 -8.49 -1.28 -14.79
C ASP A 296 -8.05 -1.35 -13.31
N THR A 297 -6.76 -1.60 -13.06
CA THR A 297 -6.14 -1.51 -11.73
C THR A 297 -6.33 -0.09 -11.20
N ARG A 298 -6.89 0.02 -9.99
CA ARG A 298 -7.22 1.30 -9.35
C ARG A 298 -6.26 1.59 -8.21
N VAL A 299 -5.85 2.85 -8.08
CA VAL A 299 -5.03 3.36 -6.98
C VAL A 299 -5.86 4.34 -6.17
N TYR A 300 -6.14 3.97 -4.93
CA TYR A 300 -6.80 4.82 -3.93
C TYR A 300 -5.72 5.57 -3.17
N ALA A 301 -5.66 6.88 -3.38
CA ALA A 301 -4.65 7.73 -2.80
C ALA A 301 -5.27 8.64 -1.75
N LEU A 302 -4.72 8.57 -0.53
CA LEU A 302 -5.07 9.39 0.60
C LEU A 302 -4.21 10.64 0.61
N PHE A 303 -4.86 11.80 0.62
CA PHE A 303 -4.22 13.10 0.68
C PHE A 303 -4.60 13.87 1.94
N ARG A 304 -3.80 14.88 2.26
CA ARG A 304 -4.08 15.91 3.24
C ARG A 304 -3.79 17.30 2.65
N ASN A 305 -4.40 18.31 3.23
CA ASN A 305 -4.08 19.71 2.94
C ASN A 305 -3.59 20.45 4.19
N GLU A 306 -3.22 21.71 4.01
CA GLU A 306 -2.63 22.56 5.05
C GLU A 306 -3.57 22.84 6.24
N TRP A 307 -4.88 22.61 6.09
CA TRP A 307 -5.87 22.75 7.17
C TRP A 307 -6.14 21.46 7.93
N GLY A 308 -5.38 20.39 7.66
CA GLY A 308 -5.54 19.09 8.31
C GLY A 308 -6.77 18.30 7.84
N MET A 309 -7.41 18.72 6.75
CA MET A 309 -8.46 17.93 6.12
C MET A 309 -7.84 16.82 5.26
N SER A 310 -8.49 15.67 5.22
CA SER A 310 -8.09 14.54 4.39
C SER A 310 -9.06 14.34 3.23
N ALA A 311 -8.53 13.82 2.13
CA ALA A 311 -9.32 13.42 0.98
C ALA A 311 -8.83 12.12 0.37
N VAL A 312 -9.72 11.37 -0.26
CA VAL A 312 -9.36 10.17 -1.04
C VAL A 312 -9.70 10.42 -2.50
N CYS A 313 -8.72 10.26 -3.38
CA CYS A 313 -8.91 10.27 -4.83
C CYS A 313 -8.54 8.91 -5.42
N VAL A 314 -9.21 8.53 -6.50
CA VAL A 314 -9.00 7.24 -7.18
C VAL A 314 -8.46 7.52 -8.57
N TYR A 315 -7.42 6.78 -8.96
CA TYR A 315 -6.81 6.84 -10.29
C TYR A 315 -6.83 5.45 -10.91
N THR A 316 -6.87 5.35 -12.24
CA THR A 316 -6.56 4.08 -12.93
C THR A 316 -5.14 4.08 -13.47
N ILE A 317 -4.54 2.90 -13.58
CA ILE A 317 -3.22 2.79 -14.24
C ILE A 317 -3.32 3.19 -15.71
N LYS A 318 -4.47 2.98 -16.38
CA LYS A 318 -4.70 3.49 -17.73
C LYS A 318 -4.57 5.00 -17.82
N ASP A 319 -5.16 5.76 -16.89
CA ASP A 319 -5.12 7.23 -16.91
C ASP A 319 -3.71 7.74 -16.61
N ILE A 320 -3.02 7.12 -15.66
CA ILE A 320 -1.61 7.41 -15.37
C ILE A 320 -0.72 7.13 -16.60
N ASP A 321 -0.87 5.96 -17.22
CA ASP A 321 -0.10 5.54 -18.40
C ASP A 321 -0.38 6.46 -19.59
N ASN A 322 -1.63 6.91 -19.77
CA ASN A 322 -2.01 7.87 -20.81
C ASN A 322 -1.26 9.20 -20.65
N ILE A 323 -1.08 9.72 -19.43
CA ILE A 323 -0.28 10.94 -19.20
C ILE A 323 1.16 10.71 -19.64
N PHE A 324 1.77 9.59 -19.25
CA PHE A 324 3.14 9.28 -19.66
C PHE A 324 3.29 9.05 -21.17
N LEU A 325 2.25 8.58 -21.85
CA LEU A 325 2.25 8.37 -23.30
C LEU A 325 1.97 9.64 -24.11
N LYS A 326 1.12 10.55 -23.61
CA LYS A 326 0.55 11.65 -24.41
C LYS A 326 0.97 13.04 -23.95
N SER A 327 1.19 13.25 -22.65
CA SER A 327 1.56 14.58 -22.15
C SER A 327 2.91 15.00 -22.71
N PRO A 328 3.09 16.27 -23.10
CA PRO A 328 4.42 16.82 -23.33
C PRO A 328 5.24 16.79 -22.04
N PHE A 329 6.57 16.76 -22.19
CA PHE A 329 7.47 17.02 -21.08
C PHE A 329 7.47 18.50 -20.76
N LYS A 330 7.65 18.84 -19.49
CA LYS A 330 7.70 20.22 -19.03
C LYS A 330 8.92 20.96 -19.57
N GLY A 331 8.72 22.22 -19.97
CA GLY A 331 9.76 23.12 -20.44
C GLY A 331 9.80 23.34 -21.96
N PRO A 332 10.72 24.18 -22.44
CA PRO A 332 10.72 24.67 -23.83
C PRO A 332 11.25 23.67 -24.86
N ASP A 333 11.98 22.64 -24.43
CA ASP A 333 12.63 21.69 -25.33
C ASP A 333 11.69 20.52 -25.66
N SER A 334 11.41 20.33 -26.95
CA SER A 334 10.73 19.14 -27.42
C SER A 334 11.59 17.89 -27.22
N GLN A 335 11.08 16.92 -26.44
CA GLN A 335 11.69 15.59 -26.27
C GLN A 335 11.08 14.54 -27.22
N GLU A 336 10.67 14.92 -28.43
CA GLU A 336 10.03 14.03 -29.41
C GLU A 336 10.83 12.74 -29.72
N LYS A 337 12.17 12.79 -29.65
CA LYS A 337 13.04 11.62 -29.90
C LYS A 337 13.08 10.61 -28.75
N ARG A 338 12.58 10.98 -27.57
CA ARG A 338 12.61 10.12 -26.38
C ARG A 338 11.50 9.07 -26.46
N SER A 339 11.87 7.79 -26.43
CA SER A 339 10.91 6.69 -26.33
C SER A 339 10.07 6.81 -25.07
N ARG A 340 8.76 6.55 -25.20
CA ARG A 340 7.81 6.43 -24.09
C ARG A 340 7.52 4.99 -23.69
N GLU A 341 7.98 4.05 -24.51
CA GLU A 341 7.88 2.62 -24.27
C GLU A 341 9.18 2.07 -23.70
N CYS A 342 9.06 0.96 -22.99
CA CYS A 342 10.20 0.22 -22.46
C CYS A 342 10.99 -0.42 -23.61
N ILE A 343 12.31 -0.37 -23.50
CA ILE A 343 13.22 -0.95 -24.49
C ILE A 343 14.09 -2.01 -23.82
N ARG A 344 14.56 -2.97 -24.62
CA ARG A 344 15.30 -4.14 -24.11
C ARG A 344 16.74 -3.83 -23.73
N ASP A 345 17.39 -2.96 -24.50
CA ASP A 345 18.79 -2.56 -24.27
C ASP A 345 18.87 -1.04 -24.10
N SER A 346 18.78 -0.58 -22.86
CA SER A 346 18.89 0.84 -22.52
C SER A 346 20.30 1.40 -22.67
N LYS A 347 21.34 0.55 -22.78
CA LYS A 347 22.71 1.01 -23.03
C LYS A 347 22.91 1.46 -24.48
N GLY A 348 22.05 0.99 -25.39
CA GLY A 348 22.03 1.39 -26.79
C GLY A 348 21.33 2.73 -27.08
N ILE A 349 20.77 3.41 -26.07
CA ILE A 349 20.13 4.72 -26.26
C ILE A 349 21.17 5.75 -26.72
N SER A 350 20.83 6.53 -27.75
CA SER A 350 21.70 7.60 -28.25
C SER A 350 22.00 8.66 -27.19
N LEU A 351 23.20 9.24 -27.22
CA LEU A 351 23.64 10.29 -26.28
C LEU A 351 22.71 11.50 -26.25
N ASP A 352 22.11 11.86 -27.39
CA ASP A 352 21.20 13.00 -27.50
C ASP A 352 19.95 12.77 -26.65
N VAL A 353 19.40 11.55 -26.67
CA VAL A 353 18.24 11.15 -25.88
C VAL A 353 18.60 11.01 -24.39
N LEU A 354 19.79 10.48 -24.05
CA LEU A 354 20.25 10.41 -22.67
C LEU A 354 20.37 11.81 -22.04
N LYS A 355 20.88 12.79 -22.78
CA LYS A 355 20.92 14.19 -22.34
C LYS A 355 19.52 14.78 -22.14
N MET A 356 18.54 14.39 -22.96
CA MET A 356 17.13 14.78 -22.75
C MET A 356 16.58 14.20 -21.43
N ILE A 357 16.87 12.93 -21.17
CA ILE A 357 16.45 12.24 -19.92
C ILE A 357 17.06 12.91 -18.69
N GLU A 358 18.38 13.18 -18.72
CA GLU A 358 19.10 13.89 -17.64
C GLU A 358 18.54 15.29 -17.40
N LYS A 359 18.14 15.99 -18.46
CA LYS A 359 17.64 17.37 -18.36
C LYS A 359 16.28 17.45 -17.69
N ASN A 360 15.30 16.65 -18.14
CA ASN A 360 13.97 16.65 -17.54
C ASN A 360 13.23 15.33 -17.82
N SER A 361 12.52 14.84 -16.81
CA SER A 361 11.62 13.70 -16.90
C SER A 361 10.22 13.97 -16.33
N GLU A 362 9.90 15.22 -15.99
CA GLU A 362 8.58 15.66 -15.52
C GLU A 362 7.64 15.98 -16.70
N MET A 363 6.44 15.42 -16.65
CA MET A 363 5.32 15.71 -17.55
C MET A 363 4.68 17.07 -17.22
N GLU A 364 4.19 17.77 -18.24
CA GLU A 364 3.49 19.05 -18.07
C GLU A 364 2.08 18.86 -17.47
N GLU A 365 1.34 17.87 -17.97
CA GLU A 365 -0.02 17.59 -17.52
C GLU A 365 -0.03 16.80 -16.20
N TRP A 366 -1.06 17.06 -15.40
CA TRP A 366 -1.29 16.36 -14.13
C TRP A 366 -2.21 15.18 -14.37
N VAL A 367 -1.92 14.07 -13.71
CA VAL A 367 -2.85 12.94 -13.61
C VAL A 367 -4.05 13.37 -12.77
N ARG A 368 -5.25 13.26 -13.34
CA ARG A 368 -6.51 13.55 -12.65
C ARG A 368 -7.20 12.26 -12.19
N PRO A 369 -8.09 12.34 -11.18
CA PRO A 369 -8.86 11.18 -10.72
C PRO A 369 -9.74 10.63 -11.85
N VAL A 370 -10.18 9.38 -11.70
CA VAL A 370 -11.06 8.69 -12.65
C VAL A 370 -12.24 9.58 -13.02
N ASP A 371 -12.56 9.66 -14.32
CA ASP A 371 -13.62 10.50 -14.89
C ASP A 371 -13.51 12.00 -14.56
N ASN A 372 -12.30 12.49 -14.24
CA ASN A 372 -12.05 13.84 -13.71
C ASN A 372 -12.90 14.14 -12.47
N SER A 373 -13.22 13.10 -11.68
CA SER A 373 -14.11 13.22 -10.54
C SER A 373 -13.48 14.04 -9.41
N HIS A 374 -14.35 14.57 -8.57
CA HIS A 374 -13.98 15.07 -7.25
C HIS A 374 -13.47 13.93 -6.35
N PRO A 375 -12.80 14.26 -5.23
CA PRO A 375 -12.42 13.25 -4.24
C PRO A 375 -13.64 12.48 -3.76
N ILE A 376 -13.49 11.15 -3.66
CA ILE A 376 -14.57 10.25 -3.24
C ILE A 376 -14.92 10.45 -1.76
N LEU A 377 -13.97 10.94 -0.97
CA LEU A 377 -14.16 11.29 0.44
C LEU A 377 -13.45 12.60 0.70
N ILE A 378 -14.10 13.51 1.43
CA ILE A 378 -13.47 14.67 2.08
C ILE A 378 -13.93 14.68 3.53
N ASN A 379 -12.97 14.74 4.46
CA ASN A 379 -13.26 14.78 5.88
C ASN A 379 -12.25 15.63 6.66
N ARG A 380 -12.64 16.12 7.83
CA ARG A 380 -11.76 16.85 8.77
C ARG A 380 -10.97 15.91 9.68
N HIS A 381 -11.18 14.60 9.60
CA HIS A 381 -10.35 13.63 10.30
C HIS A 381 -8.97 13.54 9.67
N ASN A 382 -7.96 13.50 10.54
CA ASN A 382 -6.59 13.26 10.13
C ASN A 382 -6.35 11.74 10.01
N TYR A 383 -6.40 11.26 8.76
CA TYR A 383 -6.10 9.88 8.40
C TYR A 383 -4.60 9.69 8.10
N THR A 384 -4.11 8.47 8.37
CA THR A 384 -2.69 8.11 8.22
C THR A 384 -2.45 7.01 7.18
N HIS A 385 -3.38 6.06 7.03
CA HIS A 385 -3.26 4.95 6.09
C HIS A 385 -4.63 4.61 5.50
N ILE A 386 -4.61 4.01 4.31
CA ILE A 386 -5.78 3.52 3.60
C ILE A 386 -5.54 2.07 3.19
N TYR A 387 -6.55 1.22 3.39
CA TYR A 387 -6.62 -0.15 2.89
C TYR A 387 -7.96 -0.34 2.18
N VAL A 388 -7.98 -1.19 1.16
CA VAL A 388 -9.15 -1.37 0.32
C VAL A 388 -9.46 -2.85 0.17
N ASP A 389 -10.70 -3.22 0.50
CA ASP A 389 -11.25 -4.52 0.16
C ASP A 389 -12.10 -4.42 -1.10
N SER A 390 -11.73 -5.20 -2.11
CA SER A 390 -12.46 -5.34 -3.37
C SER A 390 -12.91 -6.77 -3.62
N SER A 391 -12.77 -7.68 -2.65
CA SER A 391 -13.08 -9.11 -2.81
C SER A 391 -14.52 -9.36 -3.27
N HIS A 392 -15.48 -8.56 -2.78
CA HIS A 392 -16.90 -8.64 -3.18
C HIS A 392 -17.20 -7.99 -4.54
N SER A 393 -16.27 -7.16 -5.06
CA SER A 393 -16.44 -6.33 -6.25
C SER A 393 -16.39 -7.08 -7.59
N ARG A 394 -16.22 -8.41 -7.60
CA ARG A 394 -16.21 -9.21 -8.84
C ARG A 394 -17.60 -9.39 -9.48
N ARG A 395 -18.67 -9.04 -8.75
CA ARG A 395 -20.02 -8.90 -9.30
C ARG A 395 -20.25 -7.43 -9.64
N ALA A 396 -20.87 -7.17 -10.80
CA ALA A 396 -20.99 -5.84 -11.42
C ALA A 396 -21.62 -4.72 -10.55
N ASP A 397 -22.25 -5.05 -9.41
CA ASP A 397 -22.93 -4.12 -8.50
C ASP A 397 -22.24 -3.90 -7.14
N HIS A 398 -21.06 -4.48 -6.89
CA HIS A 398 -20.44 -4.43 -5.57
C HIS A 398 -19.32 -3.38 -5.49
N HIS A 399 -19.41 -2.56 -4.45
CA HIS A 399 -18.55 -1.43 -4.22
C HIS A 399 -17.39 -1.78 -3.26
N PRO A 400 -16.19 -1.22 -3.46
CA PRO A 400 -15.06 -1.45 -2.58
C PRO A 400 -15.31 -0.86 -1.18
N VAL A 401 -14.78 -1.53 -0.16
CA VAL A 401 -14.81 -1.06 1.22
C VAL A 401 -13.44 -0.52 1.60
N LEU A 402 -13.39 0.72 2.07
CA LEU A 402 -12.17 1.39 2.50
C LEU A 402 -12.04 1.30 4.02
N PHE A 403 -10.83 0.99 4.49
CA PHE A 403 -10.45 1.10 5.89
C PHE A 403 -9.42 2.22 6.04
N LEU A 404 -9.80 3.29 6.75
CA LEU A 404 -8.98 4.47 6.96
C LEU A 404 -8.53 4.55 8.41
N SER A 405 -7.22 4.46 8.65
CA SER A 405 -6.63 4.59 9.98
C SER A 405 -6.56 6.05 10.40
N LEU A 406 -6.96 6.35 11.63
CA LEU A 406 -6.90 7.68 12.21
C LEU A 406 -5.62 7.84 13.04
N HIS A 407 -5.10 9.07 13.11
CA HIS A 407 -3.93 9.41 13.93
C HIS A 407 -4.10 9.13 15.44
N ASN A 408 -5.33 8.94 15.93
CA ASN A 408 -5.65 8.61 17.32
C ASN A 408 -5.80 7.10 17.57
N GLY A 409 -5.60 6.24 16.55
CA GLY A 409 -5.72 4.79 16.67
C GLY A 409 -7.11 4.21 16.35
N GLY A 410 -8.08 5.04 15.97
CA GLY A 410 -9.35 4.58 15.41
C GLY A 410 -9.21 4.11 13.96
N ILE A 411 -10.20 3.36 13.47
CA ILE A 411 -10.27 2.90 12.07
C ILE A 411 -11.67 3.13 11.55
N HIS A 412 -11.82 3.93 10.49
CA HIS A 412 -13.10 4.11 9.81
C HIS A 412 -13.28 3.04 8.73
N LYS A 413 -14.42 2.36 8.75
CA LYS A 413 -14.93 1.53 7.64
C LYS A 413 -15.85 2.39 6.79
N VAL A 414 -15.50 2.56 5.53
CA VAL A 414 -16.14 3.49 4.61
C VAL A 414 -16.56 2.71 3.37
N MET A 415 -17.77 2.96 2.88
CA MET A 415 -18.22 2.45 1.60
C MET A 415 -18.46 3.61 0.65
N GLN A 416 -18.05 3.41 -0.60
CA GLN A 416 -18.27 4.34 -1.69
C GLN A 416 -19.30 3.74 -2.64
N ASN A 417 -20.50 4.30 -2.71
CA ASN A 417 -21.49 4.00 -3.74
C ASN A 417 -21.28 4.92 -4.97
N GLN A 418 -22.00 4.70 -6.08
CA GLN A 418 -21.85 5.45 -7.33
C GLN A 418 -21.92 6.98 -7.18
N SER A 419 -22.68 7.49 -6.21
CA SER A 419 -22.88 8.94 -5.99
C SER A 419 -22.54 9.43 -4.58
N GLU A 420 -22.32 8.53 -3.62
CA GLU A 420 -22.20 8.89 -2.21
C GLU A 420 -21.18 8.01 -1.49
N THR A 421 -20.41 8.65 -0.61
CA THR A 421 -19.52 7.97 0.33
C THR A 421 -20.04 8.18 1.74
N PHE A 422 -20.06 7.12 2.54
CA PHE A 422 -20.47 7.21 3.93
C PHE A 422 -19.62 6.32 4.83
N ILE A 423 -19.48 6.75 6.08
CA ILE A 423 -18.71 6.05 7.09
C ILE A 423 -19.66 5.09 7.82
N ILE A 424 -19.52 3.79 7.55
CA ILE A 424 -20.34 2.73 8.15
C ILE A 424 -20.08 2.69 9.67
N ALA A 425 -18.81 2.58 10.05
CA ALA A 425 -18.43 2.41 11.45
C ALA A 425 -17.03 2.95 11.75
N GLU A 426 -16.80 3.31 13.01
CA GLU A 426 -15.48 3.53 13.59
C GLU A 426 -15.15 2.38 14.55
N TYR A 427 -14.05 1.68 14.31
CA TYR A 427 -13.48 0.70 15.24
C TYR A 427 -12.46 1.37 16.14
N ARG A 428 -12.55 1.13 17.45
CA ARG A 428 -11.59 1.59 18.47
C ARG A 428 -10.86 0.39 19.09
N PRO A 429 -9.82 -0.14 18.43
CA PRO A 429 -9.08 -1.32 18.89
C PRO A 429 -8.26 -1.10 20.17
N PHE A 430 -7.99 0.15 20.53
CA PHE A 430 -7.15 0.48 21.67
C PHE A 430 -7.85 1.46 22.61
N ASN A 431 -7.62 1.28 23.90
CA ASN A 431 -8.09 2.18 24.94
C ASN A 431 -7.17 3.41 25.14
N HIS A 432 -6.11 3.54 24.32
CA HIS A 432 -5.15 4.63 24.32
C HIS A 432 -4.92 5.15 22.90
N SER A 433 -4.41 6.37 22.76
CA SER A 433 -4.06 6.94 21.45
C SER A 433 -2.87 6.19 20.84
N ALA A 434 -3.13 5.41 19.79
CA ALA A 434 -2.11 4.66 19.05
C ALA A 434 -1.69 5.42 17.78
N HIS A 435 -0.69 6.30 17.90
CA HIS A 435 -0.28 7.21 16.82
C HIS A 435 0.36 6.53 15.60
N ASN A 436 0.95 5.34 15.77
CA ASN A 436 1.64 4.58 14.71
C ASN A 436 0.88 3.30 14.36
N LEU A 437 -0.43 3.43 14.19
CA LEU A 437 -1.30 2.32 13.84
C LEU A 437 -1.00 1.83 12.42
N ARG A 438 -0.54 0.59 12.29
CA ARG A 438 -0.55 -0.16 11.03
C ARG A 438 -1.70 -1.16 11.07
N VAL A 439 -2.34 -1.32 9.92
CA VAL A 439 -3.53 -2.16 9.79
C VAL A 439 -3.30 -3.10 8.62
N ILE A 440 -3.64 -4.37 8.75
CA ILE A 440 -3.61 -5.30 7.62
C ILE A 440 -4.96 -5.98 7.56
N LEU A 441 -5.52 -6.08 6.36
CA LEU A 441 -6.75 -6.80 6.11
C LEU A 441 -6.41 -8.15 5.49
N ASN A 442 -6.97 -9.22 6.04
CA ASN A 442 -7.15 -10.47 5.32
C ASN A 442 -8.53 -10.42 4.62
N PRO A 443 -8.58 -10.21 3.30
CA PRO A 443 -9.85 -10.05 2.59
C PRO A 443 -10.64 -11.36 2.49
N ALA A 444 -9.96 -12.52 2.48
CA ALA A 444 -10.63 -13.81 2.38
C ALA A 444 -11.54 -14.10 3.58
N ASP A 445 -11.09 -13.72 4.78
CA ASP A 445 -11.81 -13.96 6.03
C ASP A 445 -12.39 -12.70 6.65
N ARG A 446 -12.23 -11.55 5.97
CA ARG A 446 -12.64 -10.21 6.44
C ARG A 446 -12.19 -9.96 7.89
N LYS A 447 -10.94 -10.30 8.19
CA LYS A 447 -10.28 -10.05 9.47
C LYS A 447 -9.29 -8.91 9.34
N LEU A 448 -9.42 -7.93 10.23
CA LEU A 448 -8.54 -6.78 10.29
C LEU A 448 -7.58 -6.92 11.47
N TYR A 449 -6.28 -6.82 11.23
CA TYR A 449 -5.23 -6.85 12.25
C TYR A 449 -4.69 -5.45 12.43
N ALA A 450 -4.83 -4.92 13.64
CA ALA A 450 -4.44 -3.57 14.01
C ALA A 450 -3.36 -3.66 15.09
N ASN A 451 -2.18 -3.07 14.86
CA ASN A 451 -1.10 -3.10 15.84
C ASN A 451 -0.77 -1.72 16.41
N SER A 452 -0.43 -1.72 17.70
CA SER A 452 0.26 -0.61 18.36
C SER A 452 1.72 -1.01 18.62
N ARG A 453 2.40 -0.37 19.58
CA ARG A 453 3.80 -0.70 19.95
C ARG A 453 3.96 -1.96 20.80
N GLY A 454 2.88 -2.43 21.45
CA GLY A 454 2.97 -3.53 22.42
C GLY A 454 1.83 -4.55 22.29
N GLU A 455 0.98 -4.42 21.27
CA GLU A 455 -0.16 -5.31 21.10
C GLU A 455 -0.63 -5.38 19.64
N LEU A 456 -1.22 -6.52 19.32
CA LEU A 456 -1.91 -6.80 18.08
C LEU A 456 -3.36 -7.17 18.39
N VAL A 457 -4.30 -6.52 17.69
CA VAL A 457 -5.73 -6.73 17.84
C VAL A 457 -6.30 -7.26 16.53
N GLN A 458 -7.00 -8.39 16.59
CA GLN A 458 -7.77 -8.96 15.49
C GLN A 458 -9.24 -8.56 15.64
N ILE A 459 -9.81 -8.00 14.58
CA ILE A 459 -11.18 -7.50 14.51
C ILE A 459 -11.90 -8.24 13.37
N ASP A 460 -13.07 -8.78 13.66
CA ASP A 460 -13.99 -9.25 12.62
C ASP A 460 -14.77 -8.04 12.09
N VAL A 461 -14.51 -7.66 10.84
CA VAL A 461 -15.18 -6.50 10.23
C VAL A 461 -16.51 -6.87 9.56
N SER A 462 -16.92 -8.14 9.64
CA SER A 462 -18.19 -8.71 9.17
C SER A 462 -19.13 -9.08 10.33
N ASN A 463 -19.05 -8.37 11.45
CA ASN A 463 -19.81 -8.60 12.68
C ASN A 463 -21.28 -8.12 12.61
N CYS A 464 -22.04 -8.59 11.61
CA CYS A 464 -23.36 -8.06 11.23
C CYS A 464 -24.44 -8.11 12.32
N ALA A 465 -24.34 -9.01 13.29
CA ALA A 465 -25.29 -9.10 14.40
C ALA A 465 -25.39 -7.81 15.23
N GLN A 466 -24.35 -6.96 15.18
CA GLN A 466 -24.30 -5.68 15.88
C GLN A 466 -25.22 -4.62 15.30
N TYR A 467 -25.68 -4.81 14.05
CA TYR A 467 -26.63 -3.90 13.43
C TYR A 467 -28.06 -4.09 13.92
N GLY A 468 -28.34 -5.12 14.72
CA GLY A 468 -29.63 -5.33 15.35
C GLY A 468 -30.39 -6.56 14.85
N ASN A 469 -31.59 -6.74 15.40
CA ASN A 469 -32.41 -7.94 15.22
C ASN A 469 -33.62 -7.70 14.31
N HIS A 470 -33.65 -6.56 13.60
CA HIS A 470 -34.70 -6.24 12.64
C HIS A 470 -34.12 -5.99 11.25
N CYS A 471 -34.88 -6.38 10.22
CA CYS A 471 -34.52 -6.18 8.81
C CYS A 471 -34.13 -4.73 8.51
N GLN A 472 -34.88 -3.79 9.06
CA GLN A 472 -34.70 -2.35 8.87
C GLN A 472 -33.33 -1.90 9.35
N GLU A 473 -32.91 -2.32 10.54
CA GLU A 473 -31.63 -1.91 11.14
C GLU A 473 -30.45 -2.49 10.32
N CYS A 474 -30.55 -3.75 9.91
CA CYS A 474 -29.55 -4.44 9.08
C CYS A 474 -29.39 -3.77 7.71
N VAL A 475 -30.48 -3.50 7.00
CA VAL A 475 -30.44 -2.86 5.68
C VAL A 475 -30.00 -1.41 5.78
N LEU A 476 -30.42 -0.69 6.82
CA LEU A 476 -30.01 0.70 7.04
C LEU A 476 -28.55 0.84 7.44
N ALA A 477 -27.89 -0.21 7.96
CA ALA A 477 -26.44 -0.20 8.18
C ALA A 477 -25.66 0.04 6.88
N ARG A 478 -26.21 -0.42 5.74
CA ARG A 478 -25.60 -0.33 4.40
C ARG A 478 -24.18 -0.92 4.35
N ASP A 479 -23.93 -1.91 5.19
CA ASP A 479 -22.65 -2.61 5.20
C ASP A 479 -22.66 -3.72 4.15
N PRO A 480 -21.82 -3.66 3.10
CA PRO A 480 -21.81 -4.66 2.03
C PRO A 480 -21.34 -6.04 2.50
N TYR A 481 -20.85 -6.18 3.74
CA TYR A 481 -20.55 -7.50 4.30
C TYR A 481 -21.75 -8.17 4.95
N CYS A 482 -22.91 -7.50 5.00
CA CYS A 482 -24.04 -7.91 5.78
C CYS A 482 -25.32 -7.95 4.95
N SER A 483 -26.09 -9.02 5.13
CA SER A 483 -27.44 -9.13 4.58
C SER A 483 -28.42 -9.68 5.61
N TRP A 484 -29.67 -9.28 5.46
CA TRP A 484 -30.75 -9.80 6.27
C TRP A 484 -31.14 -11.19 5.79
N LYS A 485 -30.91 -12.19 6.63
CA LYS A 485 -31.42 -13.56 6.45
C LYS A 485 -32.32 -13.87 7.62
N TRP A 486 -33.63 -13.89 7.37
CA TRP A 486 -34.63 -14.06 8.44
C TRP A 486 -34.21 -15.18 9.41
N PRO A 487 -34.19 -14.95 10.74
CA PRO A 487 -34.56 -13.72 11.46
C PRO A 487 -33.36 -12.86 11.92
N HIS A 488 -32.20 -12.94 11.25
CA HIS A 488 -30.95 -12.31 11.71
C HIS A 488 -30.23 -11.48 10.63
N CYS A 489 -29.47 -10.47 11.08
CA CYS A 489 -28.49 -9.81 10.23
C CYS A 489 -27.22 -10.68 10.19
N THR A 490 -26.90 -11.23 9.03
CA THR A 490 -25.85 -12.25 8.88
C THR A 490 -24.73 -11.78 7.95
N PRO A 491 -23.49 -12.25 8.15
CA PRO A 491 -22.42 -12.02 7.20
C PRO A 491 -22.75 -12.63 5.84
N GLU A 492 -22.48 -11.89 4.78
CA GLU A 492 -22.39 -12.45 3.43
C GLU A 492 -21.15 -13.33 3.35
N THR A 493 -21.28 -14.49 2.70
CA THR A 493 -20.10 -15.32 2.40
C THR A 493 -19.27 -14.63 1.32
N PRO A 494 -17.94 -14.57 1.48
CA PRO A 494 -17.04 -13.97 0.50
C PRO A 494 -17.13 -14.52 -0.92
#